data_AF-A0A1B6M0V5-F1
#
_entry.id   AF-A0A1B6M0V5-F1
#
_cell.length_a   1.000
_cell.length_b   1.000
_cell.length_c   1.000
_cell.angle_alpha   90.00
_cell.angle_beta   90.00
_cell.angle_gamma   90.00
#
_symmetry.space_group_name_H-M   'P 1'
#
loop_
_entity.id
_entity.type
_entity.pdbx_description
1 polymer ?
#
loop_
_entity_poly.entity_id
_entity_poly.type
_entity_poly.pdbx_seq_one_letter_code
_entity_poly.pdbx_strand_id
1 'polypeptide(L)'
;FNVTARNTVKWYKKLFFHFLDVAIRNAHIMQKTITGNHSQLSDFRKELVRQIIEKHCQLKLHQKGGRPSVGETPLRLTQRHFLHPIPPTPLNQKPRRYCHVCSNSKIRPKRRKDTQF
;
A
#
# COMPACT_ATOMS: atom_id res chain seq x y z
N PHE A 1 9.64 9.08 25.15
CA PHE A 1 10.34 9.80 24.07
C PHE A 1 10.68 8.81 22.97
N ASN A 2 9.79 8.63 21.98
CA ASN A 2 10.05 7.87 20.72
C ASN A 2 8.76 7.86 19.90
N VAL A 3 8.31 9.03 19.46
CA VAL A 3 7.04 9.12 18.68
C VAL A 3 7.29 8.77 17.22
N THR A 4 8.50 9.00 16.71
CA THR A 4 8.89 8.63 15.33
C THR A 4 9.58 7.27 15.24
N ALA A 5 9.65 6.50 16.33
CA ALA A 5 10.27 5.19 16.34
C ALA A 5 9.51 4.24 15.39
N ARG A 6 10.26 3.64 14.47
CA ARG A 6 9.75 2.64 13.53
C ARG A 6 10.43 1.31 13.81
N ASN A 7 9.68 0.21 13.68
CA ASN A 7 10.26 -1.13 13.72
C ASN A 7 11.21 -1.28 12.54
N THR A 8 12.52 -1.27 12.83
CA THR A 8 13.56 -1.38 11.83
C THR A 8 14.71 -2.23 12.37
N VAL A 9 15.18 -3.17 11.56
CA VAL A 9 16.32 -4.03 11.87
C VAL A 9 17.64 -3.27 11.77
N LYS A 10 17.64 -2.14 11.03
CA LYS A 10 18.85 -1.36 10.75
C LYS A 10 19.07 -0.30 11.83
N TRP A 11 20.11 -0.49 12.65
CA TRP A 11 20.39 0.35 13.83
C TRP A 11 20.54 1.85 13.50
N TYR A 12 21.17 2.19 12.38
CA TYR A 12 21.41 3.59 11.99
C TYR A 12 20.11 4.35 11.75
N LYS A 13 19.05 3.66 11.28
CA LYS A 13 17.72 4.27 11.10
C LYS A 13 17.09 4.61 12.44
N LYS A 14 17.26 3.75 13.45
CA LYS A 14 16.77 3.98 14.81
C LYS A 14 17.46 5.20 15.45
N LEU A 15 18.78 5.32 15.28
CA LEU A 15 19.54 6.49 15.73
C LEU A 15 19.06 7.78 15.04
N PHE A 16 18.87 7.74 13.72
CA PHE A 16 18.37 8.88 12.96
C PHE A 16 16.99 9.36 13.48
N PHE A 17 16.03 8.46 13.67
CA PHE A 17 14.70 8.84 14.18
C PHE A 17 14.77 9.40 15.60
N HIS A 18 15.65 8.86 16.45
CA HIS A 18 15.87 9.42 17.77
C HIS A 18 16.42 10.86 17.70
N PHE A 19 17.44 11.08 16.88
CA PHE A 19 18.01 12.41 16.67
C PHE A 19 16.97 13.40 16.12
N LEU A 20 16.12 12.94 15.19
CA LEU A 20 15.03 13.74 14.66
C LEU A 20 14.01 14.13 15.74
N ASP A 21 13.62 13.21 16.62
CA ASP A 21 12.72 13.49 17.74
C ASP A 21 13.30 14.54 18.71
N VAL A 22 14.60 14.48 18.99
CA VAL A 22 15.32 15.46 19.82
C VAL A 22 15.37 16.82 19.13
N ALA A 23 15.74 16.85 17.85
CA ALA A 23 15.81 18.09 17.07
C ALA A 23 14.45 18.82 17.01
N ILE A 24 13.35 18.09 16.75
CA ILE A 24 12.00 18.66 16.72
C ILE A 24 11.61 19.24 18.08
N ARG A 25 11.96 18.56 19.17
CA ARG A 25 11.66 19.07 20.52
C ARG A 25 12.46 20.33 20.83
N ASN A 26 13.74 20.36 20.49
CA ASN A 26 14.59 21.53 20.72
C ASN A 26 14.09 22.73 19.89
N ALA A 27 13.72 22.51 18.63
CA ALA A 27 13.11 23.55 17.79
C ALA A 27 11.80 24.09 18.40
N HIS A 28 10.96 23.23 18.99
CA HIS A 28 9.75 23.67 19.69
C HIS A 28 10.04 24.50 20.93
N ILE A 29 11.08 24.15 21.70
CA ILE A 29 11.51 24.95 22.86
C ILE A 29 11.98 26.34 22.39
N MET A 30 12.80 26.40 21.33
CA MET A 30 13.26 27.67 20.76
C MET A 30 12.11 28.53 20.23
N GLN A 31 11.12 27.91 19.57
CA GLN A 31 9.93 28.62 19.10
C GLN A 31 9.15 29.23 20.27
N LYS A 32 8.98 28.48 21.36
CA LYS A 32 8.31 28.97 22.57
C LYS A 32 9.05 30.16 23.19
N THR A 33 10.38 30.11 23.26
CA THR A 33 11.18 31.21 23.82
C THR A 33 11.12 32.47 22.98
N ILE A 34 11.05 32.35 21.64
CA ILE A 34 11.05 33.51 20.73
C ILE A 34 9.66 34.13 20.58
N THR A 35 8.62 33.32 20.40
CA THR A 35 7.27 33.81 20.10
C THR A 35 6.44 34.06 21.37
N GLY A 36 6.83 33.51 22.53
CA GLY A 36 6.05 33.57 23.77
C GLY A 36 4.75 32.76 23.73
N ASN A 37 4.46 32.08 22.61
CA ASN A 37 3.26 31.29 22.41
C ASN A 37 3.40 29.89 23.02
N HIS A 38 2.45 29.51 23.86
CA HIS A 38 2.42 28.19 24.51
C HIS A 38 1.71 27.12 23.67
N SER A 39 2.05 27.01 22.38
CA SER A 39 1.47 25.99 21.52
C SER A 39 1.89 24.58 21.95
N GLN A 40 0.97 23.62 21.85
CA GLN A 40 1.27 22.21 22.14
C GLN A 40 2.26 21.65 21.10
N LEU A 41 3.11 20.71 21.52
CA LEU A 41 4.11 20.08 20.64
C LEU A 41 3.46 19.37 19.43
N SER A 42 2.24 18.86 19.60
CA SER A 42 1.44 18.26 18.52
C SER A 42 1.14 19.24 17.40
N ASP A 43 0.75 20.46 17.73
CA ASP A 43 0.34 21.45 16.73
C ASP A 43 1.57 22.03 16.02
N PHE A 44 2.67 22.23 16.75
CA PHE A 44 3.97 22.55 16.15
C PHE A 44 4.39 21.49 15.11
N ARG A 45 4.25 20.20 15.45
CA ARG A 45 4.58 19.11 14.53
C ARG A 45 3.71 19.10 13.27
N LYS A 46 2.40 19.34 13.41
CA LYS A 46 1.48 19.43 12.27
C LYS A 46 1.90 20.55 11.33
N GLU A 47 2.18 21.73 11.88
CA GLU A 47 2.59 22.89 11.08
C GLU A 47 3.95 22.68 10.42
N LEU A 48 4.91 22.07 11.13
CA LEU A 48 6.20 21.70 10.57
C LEU A 48 6.05 20.72 9.39
N VAL A 49 5.20 19.69 9.52
CA VAL A 49 4.91 18.76 8.42
C VAL A 49 4.25 19.49 7.24
N ARG A 50 3.29 20.38 7.52
CA ARG A 50 2.61 21.19 6.49
C ARG A 50 3.63 21.99 5.66
N GLN A 51 4.54 22.71 6.33
CA GLN A 51 5.57 23.52 5.67
C GLN A 51 6.56 22.69 4.87
N ILE A 52 6.97 21.52 5.37
CA ILE A 52 7.86 20.61 4.63
C ILE A 52 7.20 20.11 3.36
N ILE A 53 5.93 19.69 3.45
CA ILE A 53 5.17 19.23 2.29
C ILE A 53 5.00 20.38 1.29
N GLU A 54 4.59 21.56 1.73
CA GLU A 54 4.40 22.72 0.86
C GLU A 54 5.69 23.10 0.11
N LYS A 55 6.84 23.03 0.79
CA LYS A 55 8.14 23.38 0.21
C LYS A 55 8.70 22.32 -0.73
N HIS A 56 8.49 21.04 -0.44
CA HIS A 56 9.20 19.94 -1.12
C HIS A 56 8.30 19.00 -1.92
N CYS A 57 6.99 19.03 -1.71
CA CYS A 57 6.05 18.18 -2.43
C CYS A 57 5.68 18.86 -3.75
N GLN A 58 6.56 18.72 -4.74
CA GLN A 58 6.13 18.86 -6.13
C GLN A 58 5.13 17.74 -6.40
N LEU A 59 3.89 18.07 -6.76
CA LEU A 59 2.93 17.11 -7.28
C LEU A 59 3.53 16.51 -8.55
N LYS A 60 4.32 15.45 -8.41
CA LYS A 60 4.65 14.58 -9.53
C LYS A 60 3.33 13.96 -9.92
N LEU A 61 2.65 14.58 -10.88
CA LEU A 61 1.64 13.91 -11.69
C LEU A 61 2.26 12.56 -12.00
N HIS A 62 1.66 11.48 -11.47
CA HIS A 62 2.16 10.14 -11.69
C HIS A 62 2.40 10.03 -13.19
N GLN A 63 3.66 9.99 -13.61
CA GLN A 63 3.96 9.57 -14.97
C GLN A 63 3.32 8.20 -15.05
N LYS A 64 2.34 8.03 -15.94
CA LYS A 64 1.60 6.77 -16.09
C LYS A 64 2.65 5.69 -16.31
N GLY A 65 3.00 5.00 -15.23
CA GLY A 65 4.08 4.03 -15.22
C GLY A 65 3.56 2.80 -15.92
N GLY A 66 4.18 2.45 -17.05
CA GLY A 66 3.84 1.26 -17.81
C GLY A 66 3.60 1.55 -19.29
N ARG A 67 3.82 0.54 -20.12
CA ARG A 67 3.44 0.56 -21.53
C ARG A 67 1.91 0.60 -21.60
N PRO A 68 1.28 1.58 -22.28
CA PRO A 68 -0.15 1.53 -22.52
C PRO A 68 -0.50 0.21 -23.22
N SER A 69 -1.54 -0.48 -22.74
CA SER A 69 -2.01 -1.70 -23.41
C SER A 69 -2.47 -1.34 -24.82
N VAL A 70 -1.84 -1.94 -25.82
CA VAL A 70 -2.28 -1.83 -27.21
C VAL A 70 -3.38 -2.86 -27.40
N GLY A 71 -4.64 -2.41 -27.48
CA GLY A 71 -5.80 -3.27 -27.72
C GLY A 71 -6.98 -2.98 -26.78
N GLU A 72 -8.10 -3.68 -27.02
CA GLU A 72 -9.27 -3.62 -26.16
C GLU A 72 -8.93 -4.11 -24.73
N THR A 73 -9.57 -3.49 -23.74
CA THR A 73 -9.44 -3.91 -22.34
C THR A 73 -9.82 -5.39 -22.26
N PRO A 74 -8.91 -6.30 -21.85
CA PRO A 74 -9.20 -7.73 -21.91
C PRO A 74 -10.44 -8.02 -21.07
N LEU A 75 -11.39 -8.78 -21.62
CA LEU A 75 -12.69 -9.11 -21.01
C LEU A 75 -12.59 -9.55 -19.54
N ARG A 76 -11.48 -10.18 -19.15
CA ARG A 76 -11.19 -10.55 -17.74
C ARG A 76 -11.15 -9.38 -16.75
N LEU A 77 -10.96 -8.13 -17.21
CA LEU A 77 -10.90 -6.91 -16.41
C LEU A 77 -12.26 -6.18 -16.35
N THR A 78 -13.10 -6.34 -17.39
CA THR A 78 -14.40 -5.65 -17.50
C THR A 78 -15.56 -6.55 -17.11
N GLN A 79 -15.48 -7.85 -17.41
CA GLN A 79 -16.50 -8.81 -17.05
C GLN A 79 -16.32 -9.28 -15.61
N ARG A 80 -17.42 -9.24 -14.86
CA ARG A 80 -17.51 -9.84 -13.54
C ARG A 80 -17.70 -11.35 -13.70
N HIS A 81 -16.60 -12.09 -13.86
CA HIS A 81 -16.61 -13.54 -13.78
C HIS A 81 -16.84 -13.95 -12.31
N PHE A 82 -18.10 -13.89 -11.87
CA PHE A 82 -18.48 -14.48 -10.61
C PHE A 82 -18.42 -16.00 -10.73
N LEU A 83 -17.82 -16.65 -9.73
CA LEU A 83 -17.86 -18.09 -9.59
C LEU A 83 -19.33 -18.50 -9.45
N HIS A 84 -19.86 -19.24 -10.42
CA HIS A 84 -21.23 -19.77 -10.37
C HIS A 84 -21.16 -21.29 -10.34
N PRO A 85 -21.88 -21.94 -9.41
CA PRO A 85 -21.87 -23.41 -9.33
C PRO A 85 -22.35 -24.04 -10.65
N ILE A 86 -21.70 -25.13 -11.04
CA ILE A 86 -22.10 -25.92 -12.21
C ILE A 86 -23.39 -26.69 -11.85
N PRO A 87 -24.48 -26.58 -12.62
CA PRO A 87 -25.73 -27.25 -12.31
C PRO A 87 -25.56 -28.78 -12.41
N PRO A 88 -26.14 -29.55 -11.48
CA PRO A 88 -26.07 -31.01 -11.50
C PRO A 88 -26.79 -31.57 -12.73
N THR A 89 -26.25 -32.66 -13.29
CA THR A 89 -26.91 -33.42 -14.36
C THR A 89 -27.42 -34.75 -13.80
N PRO A 90 -28.41 -35.41 -14.44
CA PRO A 90 -28.94 -36.70 -13.99
C PRO A 90 -27.85 -37.78 -13.83
N LEU A 91 -26.77 -37.67 -14.61
CA LEU A 91 -25.62 -38.57 -14.59
C LEU A 91 -24.53 -38.16 -13.59
N ASN A 92 -24.49 -36.90 -13.14
CA ASN A 92 -23.47 -36.40 -12.22
C ASN A 92 -24.03 -35.33 -11.28
N GLN A 93 -24.21 -35.72 -10.02
CA GLN A 93 -24.72 -34.85 -8.96
C GLN A 93 -23.70 -33.78 -8.51
N LYS A 94 -22.41 -33.96 -8.79
CA LYS A 94 -21.33 -33.04 -8.38
C LYS A 94 -20.39 -32.74 -9.55
N PRO A 95 -20.88 -32.08 -10.61
CA PRO A 95 -20.07 -31.81 -11.79
C PRO A 95 -18.90 -30.90 -11.44
N ARG A 96 -17.76 -31.17 -12.09
CA ARG A 96 -16.53 -30.40 -11.94
C ARG A 96 -15.98 -30.04 -13.32
N ARG A 97 -15.43 -28.85 -13.46
CA ARG A 97 -14.69 -28.42 -14.67
C ARG A 97 -13.23 -28.17 -14.34
N TYR A 98 -12.37 -28.26 -15.34
CA TYR A 98 -10.97 -27.93 -15.16
C TYR A 98 -10.78 -26.41 -15.03
N CYS A 99 -9.99 -25.97 -14.07
CA CYS A 99 -9.54 -24.60 -13.94
C CYS A 99 -8.52 -24.31 -15.04
N HIS A 100 -8.90 -23.51 -16.03
CA HIS A 100 -8.04 -23.13 -17.15
C HIS A 100 -6.67 -22.57 -16.71
N VAL A 101 -6.62 -21.81 -15.62
CA VAL A 101 -5.38 -21.21 -15.10
C VAL A 101 -4.46 -22.27 -14.50
N CYS A 102 -4.99 -23.15 -13.65
CA CYS A 102 -4.22 -24.19 -12.98
C CYS A 102 -3.82 -25.32 -13.95
N SER A 103 -4.66 -25.66 -14.93
CA SER A 103 -4.36 -26.68 -15.94
C SER A 103 -3.23 -26.25 -16.88
N ASN A 104 -3.19 -24.96 -17.23
CA ASN A 104 -2.27 -24.41 -18.22
C ASN A 104 -1.04 -23.70 -17.62
N SER A 105 -0.89 -23.70 -16.29
CA SER A 105 0.27 -23.12 -15.63
C SER A 105 1.55 -23.86 -16.04
N LYS A 106 2.56 -23.11 -16.51
CA LYS A 106 3.93 -23.57 -16.75
C LYS A 106 4.89 -23.20 -15.62
N ILE A 107 4.46 -22.34 -14.70
CA ILE A 107 5.30 -21.70 -13.68
C ILE A 107 5.23 -22.47 -12.35
N ARG A 108 4.09 -23.11 -12.04
CA ARG A 108 3.85 -23.78 -10.77
C ARG A 108 3.41 -25.23 -11.00
N PRO A 109 3.67 -26.14 -10.05
CA PRO A 109 3.12 -27.49 -10.13
C PRO A 109 1.59 -27.41 -10.21
N LYS A 110 1.01 -28.20 -11.12
CA LYS A 110 -0.43 -28.20 -11.41
C LYS A 110 -1.23 -28.80 -10.26
N ARG A 111 -1.49 -28.01 -9.21
CA ARG A 111 -2.34 -28.36 -8.06
C ARG A 111 -3.82 -28.06 -8.35
N ARG A 112 -4.73 -28.68 -7.57
CA ARG A 112 -6.21 -28.74 -7.71
C ARG A 112 -6.72 -28.23 -9.06
N LYS A 113 -6.88 -29.17 -9.99
CA LYS A 113 -7.27 -28.87 -11.37
C LYS A 113 -8.77 -28.67 -11.54
N ASP A 114 -9.59 -29.11 -10.59
CA ASP A 114 -11.05 -29.19 -10.77
C ASP A 114 -11.81 -28.26 -9.82
N THR A 115 -12.81 -27.55 -10.36
CA THR A 115 -13.71 -26.65 -9.64
C THR A 115 -15.18 -27.04 -9.85
N GLN A 116 -16.01 -26.86 -8.83
CA GLN A 116 -17.48 -26.99 -8.95
C GLN A 116 -18.15 -25.67 -9.36
N PHE A 117 -17.33 -24.67 -9.66
CA PHE A 117 -17.71 -23.31 -10.01
C PHE A 117 -17.06 -22.90 -11.32
#